data_AF-A0A536H2S5-F1
#
_entry.id   AF-A0A536H2S5-F1
#
_cell.length_a   1.000
_cell.length_b   1.000
_cell.length_c   1.000
_cell.angle_alpha   90.00
_cell.angle_beta   90.00
_cell.angle_gamma   90.00
#
_symmetry.space_group_name_H-M   'P 1'
#
loop_
_entity.id
_entity.type
_entity.pdbx_description
1 polymer ?
#
loop_
_entity_poly.entity_id
_entity_poly.type
_entity_poly.pdbx_seq_one_letter_code
_entity_poly.pdbx_strand_id
1 'polypeptide(L)'
;MNLILIGAQGSGKGTQADLLSEALGLPHVASGDLFRKASDEKTELGLQAKVYTDRGELVPDDLTVAMVLDRLNMPDCAHGVILDGFPRTVAQAQVLDKGLAGAGKQIDLAIYLNVPREELLKRLSGRYICKANQHVYNIHSHPPKVPGICDIDGSPLYQRPDDTGEAVQRRLDIIVRQYGGHGVGRSMHEDPQLLNYIEPGFPNPVLRPGMVIAIEPMVNMGAKETRVLSDDWTVVTRDGSYSAHFEHTVAITDGDADILTL
;
A
#
# COMPACT_ATOMS: atom_id res chain seq x y z
N MET A 1 13.07 17.09 -18.22
CA MET A 1 12.80 15.64 -18.22
C MET A 1 12.05 15.28 -16.95
N ASN A 2 10.79 14.87 -17.08
CA ASN A 2 9.92 14.54 -15.95
C ASN A 2 9.76 13.01 -15.86
N LEU A 3 10.23 12.44 -14.76
CA LEU A 3 10.24 11.01 -14.51
C LEU A 3 9.23 10.64 -13.41
N ILE A 4 8.60 9.48 -13.55
CA ILE A 4 7.79 8.86 -12.49
C ILE A 4 8.40 7.52 -12.12
N LEU A 5 8.55 7.26 -10.82
CA LEU A 5 8.86 5.92 -10.30
C LEU A 5 7.60 5.25 -9.77
N ILE A 6 7.25 4.12 -10.37
CA ILE A 6 6.11 3.28 -10.00
C ILE A 6 6.64 1.96 -9.44
N GLY A 7 6.01 1.44 -8.41
CA GLY A 7 6.38 0.15 -7.83
C GLY A 7 5.78 -0.05 -6.45
N ALA A 8 5.69 -1.30 -6.03
CA ALA A 8 5.17 -1.67 -4.71
C ALA A 8 5.97 -1.01 -3.57
N GLN A 9 5.40 -0.96 -2.36
CA GLN A 9 6.17 -0.50 -1.21
C GLN A 9 7.31 -1.48 -0.92
N GLY A 10 8.52 -0.96 -0.63
CA GLY A 10 9.70 -1.81 -0.47
C GLY A 10 10.43 -2.17 -1.78
N SER A 11 9.91 -1.79 -2.96
CA SER A 11 10.59 -1.99 -4.25
C SER A 11 11.91 -1.23 -4.40
N GLY A 12 12.15 -0.21 -3.58
CA GLY A 12 13.36 0.61 -3.61
C GLY A 12 13.24 1.92 -4.41
N LYS A 13 12.01 2.40 -4.66
CA LYS A 13 11.77 3.68 -5.38
C LYS A 13 12.62 4.83 -4.83
N GLY A 14 12.51 5.17 -3.55
CA GLY A 14 13.29 6.26 -2.95
C GLY A 14 14.79 6.10 -3.14
N THR A 15 15.33 4.89 -2.92
CA THR A 15 16.75 4.60 -3.17
C THR A 15 17.15 4.86 -4.63
N GLN A 16 16.33 4.43 -5.59
CA GLN A 16 16.59 4.68 -7.00
C GLN A 16 16.35 6.15 -7.37
N ALA A 17 15.40 6.83 -6.73
CA ALA A 17 15.12 8.25 -6.93
C ALA A 17 16.32 9.10 -6.51
N ASP A 18 16.95 8.78 -5.37
CA ASP A 18 18.13 9.49 -4.89
C ASP A 18 19.32 9.31 -5.85
N LEU A 19 19.57 8.08 -6.32
CA LEU A 19 20.61 7.79 -7.30
C LEU A 19 20.36 8.50 -8.64
N LEU A 20 19.12 8.50 -9.13
CA LEU A 20 18.74 9.20 -10.36
C LEU A 20 18.82 10.72 -10.19
N SER A 21 18.44 11.24 -9.02
CA SER A 21 18.52 12.66 -8.67
C SER A 21 19.96 13.14 -8.74
N GLU A 22 20.90 12.39 -8.14
CA GLU A 22 22.34 12.68 -8.21
C GLU A 22 22.88 12.59 -9.64
N ALA A 23 22.55 11.52 -10.37
CA ALA A 23 23.08 11.28 -11.71
C ALA A 23 22.55 12.27 -12.77
N LEU A 24 21.31 12.75 -12.62
CA LEU A 24 20.64 13.62 -13.60
C LEU A 24 20.56 15.08 -13.16
N GLY A 25 20.92 15.39 -11.91
CA GLY A 25 20.75 16.73 -11.34
C GLY A 25 19.29 17.17 -11.24
N LEU A 26 18.35 16.22 -11.13
CA LEU A 26 16.91 16.50 -11.07
C LEU A 26 16.39 16.41 -9.64
N PRO A 27 15.50 17.30 -9.20
CA PRO A 27 14.93 17.22 -7.86
C PRO A 27 14.08 15.95 -7.67
N HIS A 28 14.33 15.24 -6.57
CA HIS A 28 13.47 14.16 -6.08
C HIS A 28 12.28 14.74 -5.31
N VAL A 29 11.07 14.42 -5.75
CA VAL A 29 9.81 14.83 -5.13
C VAL A 29 9.03 13.58 -4.71
N ALA A 30 9.06 13.27 -3.42
CA ALA A 30 8.25 12.23 -2.83
C ALA A 30 6.94 12.81 -2.26
N SER A 31 5.81 12.16 -2.56
CA SER A 31 4.49 12.64 -2.10
C SER A 31 4.37 12.76 -0.58
N GLY A 32 4.98 11.83 0.16
CA GLY A 32 4.99 11.87 1.63
C GLY A 32 5.73 13.07 2.21
N ASP A 33 6.83 13.49 1.58
CA ASP A 33 7.60 14.67 2.01
C ASP A 33 6.90 15.97 1.63
N LEU A 34 6.22 15.98 0.50
CA LEU A 34 5.43 17.12 0.04
C LEU A 34 4.36 17.51 1.08
N PHE A 35 3.61 16.53 1.61
CA PHE A 35 2.60 16.79 2.63
C PHE A 35 3.21 17.28 3.95
N ARG A 36 4.32 16.68 4.39
CA ARG A 36 5.03 17.10 5.61
C ARG A 36 5.51 18.54 5.48
N LYS A 37 6.23 18.83 4.40
CA LYS A 37 6.77 20.17 4.13
C LYS A 37 5.68 21.22 4.03
N ALA A 38 4.60 20.95 3.28
CA ALA A 38 3.47 21.87 3.16
C ALA A 38 2.77 22.13 4.50
N SER A 39 2.68 21.12 5.37
CA SER A 39 2.17 21.27 6.74
C SER A 39 3.09 22.11 7.62
N ASP A 40 4.40 21.87 7.56
CA ASP A 40 5.40 22.60 8.36
C ASP A 40 5.50 24.08 7.93
N GLU A 41 5.44 24.34 6.62
CA GLU A 41 5.47 25.67 6.02
C GLU A 41 4.11 26.38 6.06
N LYS A 42 3.04 25.69 6.49
CA LYS A 42 1.67 26.22 6.58
C LYS A 42 1.17 26.83 5.27
N THR A 43 1.47 26.20 4.14
CA THR A 43 0.94 26.64 2.84
C THR A 43 -0.58 26.47 2.79
N GLU A 44 -1.27 27.20 1.93
CA GLU A 44 -2.73 27.12 1.82
C GLU A 44 -3.21 25.68 1.53
N LEU A 45 -2.56 25.01 0.56
CA LEU A 45 -2.84 23.61 0.23
C LEU A 45 -2.46 22.66 1.39
N GLY A 46 -1.36 22.94 2.10
CA GLY A 46 -0.94 22.17 3.27
C GLY A 46 -1.95 22.24 4.41
N LEU A 47 -2.52 23.43 4.68
CA LEU A 47 -3.56 23.63 5.68
C LEU A 47 -4.86 22.91 5.29
N GLN A 48 -5.23 22.91 4.00
CA GLN A 48 -6.37 22.14 3.51
C GLN A 48 -6.15 20.63 3.66
N ALA A 49 -4.97 20.13 3.30
CA ALA A 49 -4.63 18.70 3.42
C ALA A 49 -4.56 18.25 4.89
N LYS A 50 -4.14 19.14 5.79
CA LYS A 50 -4.08 18.90 7.24
C LYS A 50 -5.45 18.59 7.83
N VAL A 51 -6.54 19.19 7.34
CA VAL A 51 -7.91 18.91 7.80
C VAL A 51 -8.26 17.42 7.66
N TYR A 52 -7.87 16.80 6.54
CA TYR A 52 -8.12 15.37 6.30
C TYR A 52 -7.15 14.50 7.11
N THR A 53 -5.87 14.87 7.12
CA THR A 53 -4.82 14.11 7.80
C THR A 53 -5.05 14.03 9.32
N ASP A 54 -5.43 15.15 9.95
CA ASP A 54 -5.72 15.23 11.39
C ASP A 54 -6.98 14.41 11.76
N ARG A 55 -7.88 14.15 10.80
CA ARG A 55 -9.07 13.27 10.95
C ARG A 55 -8.79 11.81 10.62
N GLY A 56 -7.56 11.47 10.18
CA GLY A 56 -7.23 10.15 9.66
C GLY A 56 -7.91 9.82 8.33
N GLU A 57 -8.43 10.83 7.63
CA GLU A 57 -9.06 10.70 6.32
C GLU A 57 -8.01 10.78 5.20
N LEU A 58 -8.33 10.19 4.04
CA LEU A 58 -7.49 10.30 2.86
C LEU A 58 -7.65 11.70 2.25
N VAL A 59 -6.52 12.31 1.89
CA VAL A 59 -6.50 13.59 1.17
C VAL A 59 -7.11 13.37 -0.23
N PRO A 60 -8.06 14.21 -0.68
CA PRO A 60 -8.63 14.10 -2.03
C PRO A 60 -7.57 14.14 -3.14
N ASP A 61 -7.83 13.43 -4.23
CA ASP A 61 -6.91 13.33 -5.37
C ASP A 61 -6.62 14.70 -6.00
N ASP A 62 -7.64 15.55 -6.19
CA ASP A 62 -7.47 16.88 -6.77
C ASP A 62 -6.55 17.77 -5.93
N LEU A 63 -6.69 17.69 -4.60
CA LEU A 63 -5.84 18.44 -3.67
C LEU A 63 -4.40 17.91 -3.69
N THR A 64 -4.23 16.59 -3.74
CA THR A 64 -2.91 15.95 -3.87
C THR A 64 -2.23 16.37 -5.17
N VAL A 65 -2.95 16.38 -6.29
CA VAL A 65 -2.41 16.80 -7.59
C VAL A 65 -2.05 18.28 -7.57
N ALA A 66 -2.89 19.14 -7.01
CA ALA A 66 -2.61 20.57 -6.89
C ALA A 66 -1.29 20.84 -6.15
N MET A 67 -1.05 20.12 -5.05
CA MET A 67 0.21 20.22 -4.30
C MET A 67 1.42 19.79 -5.13
N VAL A 68 1.28 18.71 -5.91
CA VAL A 68 2.35 18.25 -6.80
C VAL A 68 2.63 19.28 -7.88
N LEU A 69 1.59 19.82 -8.54
CA LEU A 69 1.75 20.83 -9.59
C LEU A 69 2.43 22.11 -9.05
N ASP A 70 2.06 22.56 -7.85
CA ASP A 70 2.70 23.71 -7.20
C ASP A 70 4.20 23.46 -6.98
N ARG A 71 4.56 22.26 -6.50
CA ARG A 71 5.97 21.84 -6.36
C ARG A 71 6.72 21.79 -7.68
N LEU A 72 6.07 21.32 -8.75
CA LEU A 72 6.63 21.24 -10.10
C LEU A 72 6.85 22.60 -10.77
N ASN A 73 6.22 23.66 -10.24
CA ASN A 73 6.39 25.02 -10.72
C ASN A 73 7.51 25.79 -10.00
N MET A 74 8.14 25.19 -9.00
CA MET A 74 9.32 25.78 -8.37
C MET A 74 10.51 25.85 -9.35
N PRO A 75 11.41 26.85 -9.21
CA PRO A 75 12.51 27.07 -10.14
C PRO A 75 13.46 25.88 -10.31
N ASP A 76 13.67 25.09 -9.26
CA ASP A 76 14.53 23.90 -9.29
C ASP A 76 13.96 22.76 -10.14
N CYS A 77 12.64 22.75 -10.38
CA CYS A 77 11.95 21.79 -11.25
C CYS A 77 11.89 22.24 -12.73
N ALA A 78 12.48 23.39 -13.10
CA ALA A 78 12.37 23.93 -14.45
C ALA A 78 12.92 22.99 -15.53
N HIS A 79 13.96 22.21 -15.20
CA HIS A 79 14.61 21.28 -16.12
C HIS A 79 14.10 19.84 -16.00
N GLY A 80 13.23 19.56 -15.03
CA GLY A 80 12.72 18.23 -14.80
C GLY A 80 12.48 17.91 -13.33
N VAL A 81 12.01 16.69 -13.08
CA VAL A 81 11.70 16.19 -11.74
C VAL A 81 11.69 14.66 -11.73
N ILE A 82 11.90 14.06 -10.56
CA ILE A 82 11.63 12.66 -10.30
C ILE A 82 10.51 12.56 -9.28
N LEU A 83 9.34 12.05 -9.69
CA LEU A 83 8.20 11.81 -8.82
C LEU A 83 8.29 10.40 -8.21
N ASP A 84 8.40 10.32 -6.88
CA ASP A 84 8.32 9.06 -6.12
C ASP A 84 6.98 8.93 -5.38
N GLY A 85 6.28 7.83 -5.67
CA GLY A 85 5.07 7.46 -4.95
C GLY A 85 3.87 8.35 -5.29
N PHE A 86 3.89 8.96 -6.48
CA PHE A 86 2.77 9.65 -7.10
C PHE A 86 2.94 9.62 -8.64
N PRO A 87 1.87 9.38 -9.41
CA PRO A 87 0.51 9.02 -8.99
C PRO A 87 0.42 7.59 -8.42
N ARG A 88 -0.56 7.33 -7.56
CA ARG A 88 -0.87 6.02 -6.99
C ARG A 88 -2.15 5.40 -7.54
N THR A 89 -2.99 6.19 -8.21
CA THR A 89 -4.22 5.74 -8.86
C THR A 89 -4.28 6.23 -10.30
N VAL A 90 -5.09 5.57 -11.13
CA VAL A 90 -5.35 6.03 -12.51
C VAL A 90 -6.01 7.41 -12.52
N ALA A 91 -6.90 7.69 -11.55
CA ALA A 91 -7.51 9.00 -11.39
C ALA A 91 -6.45 10.10 -11.16
N GLN A 92 -5.52 9.88 -10.22
CA GLN A 92 -4.40 10.80 -9.99
C GLN A 92 -3.54 11.01 -11.23
N ALA A 93 -3.27 9.94 -12.00
CA ALA A 93 -2.50 10.04 -13.25
C ALA A 93 -3.23 10.90 -14.29
N GLN A 94 -4.54 10.70 -14.48
CA GLN A 94 -5.34 11.49 -15.41
C GLN A 94 -5.43 12.96 -15.02
N VAL A 95 -5.55 13.26 -13.73
CA VAL A 95 -5.57 14.65 -13.23
C VAL A 95 -4.19 15.29 -13.35
N LEU A 96 -3.12 14.55 -13.07
CA LEU A 96 -1.73 14.99 -13.27
C LEU A 96 -1.46 15.34 -14.73
N ASP A 97 -1.83 14.47 -15.68
CA ASP A 97 -1.62 14.70 -17.11
C ASP A 97 -2.32 15.97 -17.58
N LYS A 98 -3.58 16.19 -17.16
CA LYS A 98 -4.32 17.42 -17.45
C LYS A 98 -3.65 18.66 -16.87
N GLY A 99 -3.19 18.56 -15.62
CA GLY A 99 -2.50 19.65 -14.93
C GLY A 99 -1.17 20.04 -15.59
N LEU A 100 -0.38 19.03 -15.98
CA LEU A 100 0.88 19.22 -16.70
C LEU A 100 0.65 19.83 -18.08
N ALA A 101 -0.34 19.33 -18.83
CA ALA A 101 -0.69 19.86 -20.15
C ALA A 101 -1.07 21.36 -20.08
N GLY A 102 -1.82 21.77 -19.04
CA GLY A 102 -2.13 23.18 -18.80
C GLY A 102 -0.90 24.06 -18.54
N ALA A 103 0.19 23.47 -18.06
CA ALA A 103 1.48 24.13 -17.84
C ALA A 103 2.48 23.93 -19.00
N GLY A 104 2.07 23.34 -20.12
CA GLY A 104 2.96 23.00 -21.25
C GLY A 104 4.03 21.96 -20.90
N LYS A 105 3.79 21.14 -19.88
CA LYS A 105 4.67 20.06 -19.41
C LYS A 105 4.01 18.71 -19.69
N GLN A 106 4.80 17.64 -19.65
CA GLN A 106 4.33 16.26 -19.75
C GLN A 106 5.24 15.33 -18.94
N ILE A 107 4.80 14.11 -18.68
CA ILE A 107 5.68 13.04 -18.19
C ILE A 107 6.44 12.45 -19.38
N ASP A 108 7.77 12.37 -19.26
CA ASP A 108 8.62 11.84 -20.34
C ASP A 108 8.86 10.34 -20.20
N LEU A 109 8.93 9.82 -18.98
CA LEU A 109 9.17 8.40 -18.72
C LEU A 109 8.58 7.96 -17.38
N ALA A 110 7.89 6.81 -17.39
CA ALA A 110 7.47 6.10 -16.20
C ALA A 110 8.31 4.82 -16.04
N ILE A 111 9.03 4.71 -14.93
CA ILE A 111 9.89 3.57 -14.61
C ILE A 111 9.14 2.70 -13.60
N TYR A 112 8.83 1.47 -14.00
CA TYR A 112 8.20 0.49 -13.12
C TYR A 112 9.25 -0.45 -12.50
N LEU A 113 9.40 -0.38 -11.19
CA LEU A 113 10.23 -1.29 -10.41
C LEU A 113 9.45 -2.57 -10.09
N ASN A 114 9.60 -3.57 -10.97
CA ASN A 114 9.07 -4.91 -10.75
C ASN A 114 10.00 -5.70 -9.82
N VAL A 115 9.53 -6.01 -8.61
CA VAL A 115 10.30 -6.75 -7.61
C VAL A 115 9.45 -7.91 -7.10
N PRO A 116 9.98 -9.15 -7.07
CA PRO A 116 9.27 -10.30 -6.54
C PRO A 116 8.76 -10.07 -5.11
N ARG A 117 7.58 -10.60 -4.80
CA ARG A 117 6.92 -10.43 -3.50
C ARG A 117 7.80 -10.83 -2.32
N GLU A 118 8.48 -11.97 -2.40
CA GLU A 118 9.35 -12.46 -1.33
C GLU A 118 10.47 -11.47 -1.00
N GLU A 119 11.01 -10.83 -2.04
CA GLU A 119 12.02 -9.79 -1.91
C GLU A 119 11.43 -8.51 -1.31
N LEU A 120 10.18 -8.14 -1.66
CA LEU A 120 9.47 -7.02 -1.02
C LEU A 120 9.26 -7.26 0.48
N LEU A 121 8.81 -8.45 0.86
CA LEU A 121 8.61 -8.84 2.27
C LEU A 121 9.92 -8.76 3.05
N LYS A 122 11.00 -9.32 2.50
CA LYS A 122 12.34 -9.28 3.10
C LYS A 122 12.86 -7.85 3.24
N ARG A 123 12.64 -7.01 2.23
CA ARG A 123 13.05 -5.60 2.26
C ARG A 123 12.28 -4.78 3.29
N LEU A 124 10.98 -4.97 3.39
CA LEU A 124 10.12 -4.27 4.35
C LEU A 124 10.42 -4.70 5.78
N SER A 125 10.44 -6.00 6.05
CA SER A 125 10.74 -6.55 7.39
C SER A 125 12.15 -6.24 7.88
N GLY A 126 13.10 -6.01 6.98
CA GLY A 126 14.46 -5.63 7.32
C GLY A 126 14.71 -4.12 7.37
N ARG A 127 13.72 -3.26 7.07
CA ARG A 127 13.91 -1.81 6.92
C ARG A 127 14.01 -1.09 8.26
N TYR A 128 15.05 -0.28 8.39
CA TYR A 128 15.26 0.66 9.50
C TYR A 128 15.45 2.07 8.96
N ILE A 129 15.03 3.05 9.75
CA ILE A 129 15.04 4.45 9.35
C ILE A 129 15.64 5.30 10.47
N CYS A 130 16.51 6.23 10.09
CA CYS A 130 17.06 7.22 10.98
C CYS A 130 15.97 8.19 11.48
N LYS A 131 15.86 8.39 12.79
CA LYS A 131 14.86 9.31 13.38
C LYS A 131 15.05 10.76 12.98
N ALA A 132 16.29 11.21 12.79
CA ALA A 132 16.60 12.62 12.53
C ALA A 132 16.35 13.02 11.07
N ASN A 133 16.91 12.26 10.13
CA ASN A 133 17.01 12.63 8.72
C ASN A 133 16.48 11.57 7.76
N GLN A 134 15.76 10.56 8.26
CA GLN A 134 15.09 9.53 7.46
C GLN A 134 16.02 8.67 6.56
N HIS A 135 17.34 8.68 6.80
CA HIS A 135 18.27 7.75 6.14
C HIS A 135 17.80 6.30 6.28
N VAL A 136 17.74 5.57 5.18
CA VAL A 136 17.18 4.21 5.11
C VAL A 136 18.28 3.16 5.17
N TYR A 137 18.10 2.18 6.05
CA TYR A 137 18.96 1.02 6.22
C TYR A 137 18.15 -0.26 6.01
N ASN A 138 18.84 -1.35 5.67
CA ASN A 138 18.23 -2.67 5.63
C ASN A 138 19.20 -3.70 6.23
N ILE A 139 18.77 -4.46 7.24
CA ILE A 139 19.65 -5.40 7.96
C ILE A 139 20.27 -6.49 7.06
N HIS A 140 19.69 -6.77 5.90
CA HIS A 140 20.16 -7.81 4.98
C HIS A 140 21.04 -7.25 3.86
N SER A 141 20.69 -6.09 3.30
CA SER A 141 21.38 -5.53 2.12
C SER A 141 22.27 -4.32 2.42
N HIS A 142 21.94 -3.53 3.45
CA HIS A 142 22.66 -2.32 3.83
C HIS A 142 22.54 -2.09 5.35
N PRO A 143 23.16 -2.97 6.17
CA PRO A 143 23.08 -2.85 7.61
C PRO A 143 23.90 -1.64 8.10
N PRO A 144 23.49 -0.98 9.19
CA PRO A 144 24.32 0.05 9.81
C PRO A 144 25.62 -0.59 10.35
N LYS A 145 26.71 0.19 10.40
CA LYS A 145 27.98 -0.26 11.01
C LYS A 145 27.82 -0.61 12.48
N VAL A 146 26.98 0.14 13.19
CA VAL A 146 26.62 -0.12 14.59
C VAL A 146 25.11 -0.40 14.67
N PRO A 147 24.67 -1.56 15.20
CA PRO A 147 23.26 -1.89 15.30
C PRO A 147 22.44 -0.80 16.01
N GLY A 148 21.38 -0.35 15.35
CA GLY A 148 20.46 0.66 15.89
C GLY A 148 20.96 2.10 15.78
N ILE A 149 22.11 2.37 15.17
CA ILE A 149 22.69 3.71 15.05
C ILE A 149 22.92 4.07 13.58
N CYS A 150 22.55 5.28 13.19
CA CYS A 150 22.77 5.82 11.86
C CYS A 150 24.27 6.10 11.63
N ASP A 151 24.82 5.62 10.52
CA ASP A 151 26.23 5.80 10.17
C ASP A 151 26.59 7.23 9.74
N ILE A 152 25.60 8.06 9.40
CA ILE A 152 25.77 9.41 8.87
C ILE A 152 25.71 10.46 9.98
N ASP A 153 24.70 10.36 10.84
CA ASP A 153 24.40 11.39 11.86
C ASP A 153 24.40 10.87 13.30
N GLY A 154 24.64 9.56 13.51
CA GLY A 154 24.69 8.95 14.83
C GLY A 154 23.34 8.81 15.54
N SER A 155 22.22 9.20 14.90
CA SER A 155 20.91 9.14 15.53
C SER A 155 20.36 7.71 15.61
N PRO A 156 19.42 7.43 16.55
CA PRO A 156 18.82 6.11 16.66
C PRO A 156 18.03 5.73 15.41
N LEU A 157 18.19 4.47 15.00
CA LEU A 157 17.36 3.85 13.99
C LEU A 157 16.10 3.27 14.63
N TYR A 158 14.99 3.35 13.90
CA TYR A 158 13.74 2.73 14.29
C TYR A 158 13.11 2.01 13.10
N GLN A 159 12.29 1.01 13.41
CA GLN A 159 11.44 0.36 12.43
C GLN A 159 10.05 0.98 12.51
N ARG A 160 9.44 1.24 11.35
CA ARG A 160 8.09 1.79 11.34
C ARG A 160 7.09 0.71 11.79
N PRO A 161 5.97 1.07 12.46
CA PRO A 161 5.00 0.08 12.95
C PRO A 161 4.43 -0.82 11.84
N ASP A 162 4.28 -0.27 10.65
CA ASP A 162 3.78 -0.89 9.43
C ASP A 162 4.84 -1.74 8.68
N ASP A 163 6.08 -1.79 9.20
CA ASP A 163 7.19 -2.61 8.70
C ASP A 163 7.45 -3.84 9.59
N THR A 164 6.54 -4.16 10.53
CA THR A 164 6.71 -5.25 11.51
C THR A 164 5.72 -6.40 11.29
N GLY A 165 6.18 -7.65 11.46
CA GLY A 165 5.36 -8.85 11.54
C GLY A 165 4.25 -8.95 10.48
N GLU A 166 3.02 -9.22 10.92
CA GLU A 166 1.83 -9.34 10.07
C GLU A 166 1.43 -8.03 9.37
N ALA A 167 1.88 -6.86 9.84
CA ALA A 167 1.56 -5.59 9.20
C ALA A 167 2.19 -5.46 7.80
N VAL A 168 3.35 -6.10 7.59
CA VAL A 168 4.02 -6.14 6.29
C VAL A 168 3.20 -6.96 5.28
N GLN A 169 2.63 -8.08 5.71
CA GLN A 169 1.80 -8.93 4.84
C GLN A 169 0.47 -8.24 4.49
N ARG A 170 -0.20 -7.64 5.48
CA ARG A 170 -1.44 -6.85 5.29
C ARG A 170 -1.29 -5.66 4.34
N ARG A 171 -0.05 -5.21 4.10
CA ARG A 171 0.25 -4.13 3.15
C ARG A 171 0.40 -4.59 1.71
N LEU A 172 0.68 -5.88 1.49
CA LEU A 172 0.86 -6.45 0.16
C LEU A 172 -0.38 -7.22 -0.31
N ASP A 173 -1.31 -7.61 0.58
CA ASP A 173 -2.58 -8.26 0.26
C ASP A 173 -3.78 -7.49 0.79
N ILE A 174 -4.81 -7.30 -0.03
CA ILE A 174 -6.10 -6.74 0.39
C ILE A 174 -7.12 -7.89 0.45
N ILE A 175 -7.35 -8.40 1.67
CA ILE A 175 -8.44 -9.34 1.93
C ILE A 175 -9.77 -8.60 1.78
N VAL A 176 -10.67 -9.18 0.99
CA VAL A 176 -12.04 -8.68 0.85
C VAL A 176 -12.79 -9.00 2.13
N ARG A 177 -13.22 -7.95 2.86
CA ARG A 177 -13.88 -8.11 4.16
C ARG A 177 -15.38 -8.39 4.07
N GLN A 178 -15.97 -8.22 2.89
CA GLN A 178 -17.40 -8.43 2.66
C GLN A 178 -17.77 -9.92 2.57
N TYR A 179 -16.77 -10.79 2.33
CA TYR A 179 -16.95 -12.23 2.22
C TYR A 179 -16.07 -12.95 3.23
N GLY A 180 -16.59 -14.03 3.77
CA GLY A 180 -16.00 -14.81 4.84
C GLY A 180 -16.58 -16.20 4.78
N GLY A 181 -15.81 -17.16 5.27
CA GLY A 181 -16.27 -18.53 5.38
C GLY A 181 -17.53 -18.68 6.23
N HIS A 182 -18.13 -19.86 6.14
CA HIS A 182 -19.40 -20.15 6.78
C HIS A 182 -19.51 -21.64 7.12
N GLY A 183 -20.47 -21.99 7.96
CA GLY A 183 -20.92 -23.37 8.11
C GLY A 183 -21.59 -23.86 6.83
N VAL A 184 -21.44 -25.14 6.55
CA VAL A 184 -22.08 -25.86 5.44
C VAL A 184 -22.80 -27.07 6.02
N GLY A 185 -24.08 -27.18 5.72
CA GLY A 185 -24.88 -28.27 6.28
C GLY A 185 -26.17 -28.45 5.51
N ARG A 186 -27.26 -27.90 6.05
CA ARG A 186 -28.58 -27.98 5.40
C ARG A 186 -28.83 -26.82 4.45
N SER A 187 -28.08 -25.74 4.61
CA SER A 187 -28.09 -24.56 3.75
C SER A 187 -26.67 -24.23 3.30
N MET A 188 -26.53 -23.50 2.19
CA MET A 188 -25.20 -23.11 1.67
C MET A 188 -24.45 -22.18 2.62
N HIS A 189 -25.10 -21.17 3.21
CA HIS A 189 -24.48 -20.26 4.17
C HIS A 189 -25.18 -20.35 5.53
N GLU A 190 -24.63 -21.13 6.45
CA GLU A 190 -25.10 -21.22 7.84
C GLU A 190 -24.01 -20.82 8.85
N ASP A 191 -24.38 -20.69 10.12
CA ASP A 191 -23.40 -20.45 11.18
C ASP A 191 -22.45 -21.66 11.33
N PRO A 192 -21.18 -21.42 11.73
CA PRO A 192 -20.61 -20.14 12.12
C PRO A 192 -20.10 -19.32 10.94
N GLN A 193 -20.21 -17.99 11.02
CA GLN A 193 -19.38 -17.13 10.17
C GLN A 193 -17.90 -17.18 10.58
N LEU A 194 -17.04 -17.31 9.58
CA LEU A 194 -15.59 -17.40 9.70
C LEU A 194 -14.96 -16.23 8.96
N LEU A 195 -14.46 -15.25 9.71
CA LEU A 195 -13.76 -14.13 9.09
C LEU A 195 -12.41 -14.59 8.51
N ASN A 196 -12.12 -14.17 7.28
CA ASN A 196 -10.81 -14.36 6.66
C ASN A 196 -9.73 -13.41 7.22
N TYR A 197 -10.06 -12.65 8.27
CA TYR A 197 -9.19 -11.67 8.91
C TYR A 197 -9.52 -11.55 10.39
N ILE A 198 -8.58 -11.03 11.17
CA ILE A 198 -8.80 -10.79 12.61
C ILE A 198 -9.50 -9.45 12.79
N GLU A 199 -10.69 -9.47 13.41
CA GLU A 199 -11.44 -8.29 13.83
C GLU A 199 -11.53 -8.25 15.37
N PRO A 200 -10.93 -7.26 16.04
CA PRO A 200 -10.99 -7.15 17.49
C PRO A 200 -12.43 -7.14 18.02
N GLY A 201 -12.72 -8.02 18.97
CA GLY A 201 -14.05 -8.15 19.57
C GLY A 201 -15.02 -9.06 18.81
N PHE A 202 -14.63 -9.58 17.63
CA PHE A 202 -15.39 -10.65 16.99
C PHE A 202 -15.12 -11.99 17.71
N PRO A 203 -16.16 -12.72 18.15
CA PRO A 203 -15.97 -13.96 18.88
C PRO A 203 -15.46 -15.07 17.96
N ASN A 204 -14.42 -15.79 18.39
CA ASN A 204 -13.96 -16.97 17.67
C ASN A 204 -15.02 -18.08 17.79
N PRO A 205 -15.54 -18.61 16.67
CA PRO A 205 -16.52 -19.68 16.73
C PRO A 205 -15.90 -20.96 17.28
N VAL A 206 -16.65 -21.65 18.13
CA VAL A 206 -16.25 -22.96 18.67
C VAL A 206 -16.67 -24.04 17.68
N LEU A 207 -15.68 -24.58 16.96
CA LEU A 207 -15.87 -25.69 16.04
C LEU A 207 -16.09 -27.00 16.81
N ARG A 208 -17.02 -27.82 16.35
CA ARG A 208 -17.40 -29.09 16.99
C ARG A 208 -17.40 -30.23 15.98
N PRO A 209 -17.09 -31.46 16.41
CA PRO A 209 -17.19 -32.62 15.55
C PRO A 209 -18.56 -32.73 14.89
N GLY A 210 -18.58 -33.04 13.58
CA GLY A 210 -19.78 -33.11 12.76
C GLY A 210 -20.17 -31.80 12.08
N MET A 211 -19.47 -30.69 12.36
CA MET A 211 -19.58 -29.47 11.55
C MET A 211 -18.82 -29.64 10.25
N VAL A 212 -19.34 -29.05 9.18
CA VAL A 212 -18.59 -28.80 7.95
C VAL A 212 -18.54 -27.29 7.75
N ILE A 213 -17.39 -26.76 7.38
CA ILE A 213 -17.17 -25.33 7.17
C ILE A 213 -16.52 -25.10 5.82
N ALA A 214 -16.84 -23.97 5.20
CA ALA A 214 -16.11 -23.41 4.07
C ALA A 214 -15.13 -22.37 4.62
N ILE A 215 -13.87 -22.48 4.21
CA ILE A 215 -12.84 -21.46 4.38
C ILE A 215 -12.57 -20.89 2.99
N GLU A 216 -13.04 -19.66 2.76
CA GLU A 216 -13.08 -19.07 1.41
C GLU A 216 -12.48 -17.65 1.39
N PRO A 217 -11.15 -17.52 1.46
CA PRO A 217 -10.48 -16.24 1.31
C PRO A 217 -10.63 -15.70 -0.12
N MET A 218 -11.03 -14.43 -0.20
CA MET A 218 -10.94 -13.63 -1.41
C MET A 218 -9.89 -12.52 -1.20
N VAL A 219 -8.95 -12.43 -2.14
CA VAL A 219 -7.92 -11.39 -2.16
C VAL A 219 -8.02 -10.60 -3.45
N ASN A 220 -7.93 -9.28 -3.33
CA ASN A 220 -7.89 -8.37 -4.46
C ASN A 220 -6.47 -7.82 -4.62
N MET A 221 -6.03 -7.66 -5.87
CA MET A 221 -4.83 -6.90 -6.19
C MET A 221 -4.99 -5.40 -5.93
N GLY A 222 -6.21 -4.89 -6.07
CA GLY A 222 -6.57 -3.49 -5.85
C GLY A 222 -7.46 -3.29 -4.63
N ALA A 223 -8.51 -2.48 -4.78
CA ALA A 223 -9.39 -2.07 -3.70
C ALA A 223 -10.11 -3.25 -3.00
N LYS A 224 -10.43 -3.10 -1.72
CA LYS A 224 -11.13 -4.13 -0.91
C LYS A 224 -12.61 -4.22 -1.24
N GLU A 225 -13.17 -3.17 -1.83
CA GLU A 225 -14.57 -3.04 -2.14
C GLU A 225 -14.92 -3.86 -3.38
N THR A 226 -16.01 -4.62 -3.30
CA THR A 226 -16.62 -5.26 -4.46
C THR A 226 -17.96 -4.62 -4.80
N ARG A 227 -18.51 -5.00 -5.94
CA ARG A 227 -19.90 -4.75 -6.29
C ARG A 227 -20.47 -6.01 -6.93
N VAL A 228 -21.75 -6.24 -6.68
CA VAL A 228 -22.52 -7.27 -7.38
C VAL A 228 -23.01 -6.65 -8.69
N LEU A 229 -22.88 -7.38 -9.79
CA LEU A 229 -23.41 -6.96 -11.08
C LEU A 229 -24.94 -7.07 -11.11
N SER A 230 -25.56 -6.60 -12.19
CA SER A 230 -27.03 -6.62 -12.35
C SER A 230 -27.62 -8.03 -12.50
N ASP A 231 -26.78 -9.06 -12.52
CA ASP A 231 -27.20 -10.46 -12.49
C ASP A 231 -27.37 -10.99 -11.06
N ASP A 232 -27.19 -10.13 -10.04
CA ASP A 232 -27.32 -10.43 -8.62
C ASP A 232 -26.39 -11.55 -8.10
N TRP A 233 -25.40 -11.94 -8.91
CA TRP A 233 -24.53 -13.09 -8.61
C TRP A 233 -23.05 -12.79 -8.83
N THR A 234 -22.70 -12.12 -9.93
CA THR A 234 -21.30 -11.91 -10.26
C THR A 234 -20.73 -10.81 -9.39
N VAL A 235 -19.77 -11.19 -8.55
CA VAL A 235 -18.99 -10.26 -7.74
C VAL A 235 -17.77 -9.81 -8.53
N VAL A 236 -17.61 -8.51 -8.70
CA VAL A 236 -16.39 -7.91 -9.27
C VAL A 236 -15.76 -6.95 -8.29
N THR A 237 -14.44 -6.83 -8.33
CA THR A 237 -13.74 -5.73 -7.66
C THR A 237 -14.29 -4.40 -8.16
N ARG A 238 -14.55 -3.46 -7.26
CA ARG A 238 -15.16 -2.17 -7.62
C ARG A 238 -14.27 -1.33 -8.55
N ASP A 239 -12.95 -1.52 -8.46
CA ASP A 239 -11.93 -0.83 -9.26
C ASP A 239 -11.51 -1.59 -10.53
N GLY A 240 -12.10 -2.76 -10.79
CA GLY A 240 -11.76 -3.61 -11.94
C GLY A 240 -10.42 -4.33 -11.85
N SER A 241 -9.78 -4.37 -10.67
CA SER A 241 -8.56 -5.12 -10.44
C SER A 241 -8.78 -6.64 -10.48
N TYR A 242 -7.70 -7.40 -10.66
CA TYR A 242 -7.79 -8.85 -10.55
C TYR A 242 -8.05 -9.27 -9.10
N SER A 243 -8.90 -10.27 -8.95
CA SER A 243 -9.13 -10.97 -7.70
C SER A 243 -8.75 -12.44 -7.84
N ALA A 244 -8.36 -13.04 -6.73
CA ALA A 244 -8.28 -14.49 -6.59
C ALA A 244 -9.23 -14.90 -5.46
N HIS A 245 -10.02 -15.92 -5.74
CA HIS A 245 -10.87 -16.58 -4.77
C HIS A 245 -10.44 -18.04 -4.67
N PHE A 246 -10.36 -18.54 -3.45
CA PHE A 246 -10.02 -19.92 -3.19
C PHE A 246 -10.87 -20.42 -2.04
N GLU A 247 -11.33 -21.67 -2.12
CA GLU A 247 -12.20 -22.27 -1.11
C GLU A 247 -11.67 -23.66 -0.72
N HIS A 248 -11.62 -23.91 0.58
CA HIS A 248 -11.56 -25.26 1.13
C HIS A 248 -12.80 -25.58 1.94
N THR A 249 -13.46 -26.69 1.62
CA THR A 249 -14.45 -27.30 2.51
C THR A 249 -13.73 -28.23 3.49
N VAL A 250 -14.01 -28.04 4.78
CA VAL A 250 -13.36 -28.76 5.88
C VAL A 250 -14.41 -29.40 6.78
N ALA A 251 -14.31 -30.72 7.01
CA ALA A 251 -15.10 -31.42 8.01
C ALA A 251 -14.37 -31.43 9.35
N ILE A 252 -15.05 -31.02 10.41
CA ILE A 252 -14.53 -31.07 11.77
C ILE A 252 -14.82 -32.44 12.34
N THR A 253 -13.78 -33.15 12.77
CA THR A 253 -13.87 -34.48 13.39
C THR A 253 -13.48 -34.39 14.86
N ASP A 254 -13.51 -35.52 15.57
CA ASP A 254 -13.16 -35.55 16.99
C ASP A 254 -11.64 -35.39 17.17
N GLY A 255 -11.23 -34.16 17.49
CA GLY A 255 -9.82 -33.81 17.72
C GLY A 255 -9.02 -33.47 16.45
N ASP A 256 -9.64 -33.45 15.26
CA ASP A 256 -8.97 -33.16 13.99
C ASP A 256 -9.91 -32.47 12.97
N ALA A 257 -9.40 -32.21 11.76
CA ALA A 257 -10.14 -31.64 10.65
C ALA A 257 -9.73 -32.25 9.30
N ASP A 258 -10.70 -32.74 8.54
CA ASP A 258 -10.49 -33.32 7.21
C ASP A 258 -10.77 -32.27 6.13
N ILE A 259 -9.79 -32.02 5.26
CA ILE A 259 -9.98 -31.18 4.07
C ILE A 259 -10.67 -32.03 3.00
N LEU A 260 -11.89 -31.65 2.61
CA LEU A 260 -12.73 -32.39 1.68
C LEU A 260 -12.52 -31.99 0.21
N THR A 261 -11.74 -30.95 -0.02
CA THR A 261 -11.46 -30.34 -1.34
C THR A 261 -10.01 -30.64 -1.73
N LEU A 262 -9.78 -30.92 -3.02
CA LEU A 262 -8.47 -31.32 -3.57
C LEU A 262 -7.64 -30.13 -4.05
#